data_AF-A0A7J5C3K9-F1
#
_entry.id   AF-A0A7J5C3K9-F1
#
_cell.length_a   1.000
_cell.length_b   1.000
_cell.length_c   1.000
_cell.angle_alpha   90.00
_cell.angle_beta   90.00
_cell.angle_gamma   90.00
#
_symmetry.space_group_name_H-M   'P 1'
#
loop_
_entity.id
_entity.type
_entity.pdbx_description
1 polymer ?
#
loop_
_entity_poly.entity_id
_entity_poly.type
_entity_poly.pdbx_seq_one_letter_code
_entity_poly.pdbx_strand_id
1 'polypeptide(L)'
;PAPTIADGLRPSCVGDLPFAVARDAVRGVVRVDDDAIADAFRLLLLELKVLVEPSGAAGLAGALRLAGGPEDGRYRTVGVVLTGGNVEAELVARLAGGPVADLARMEGVAA
;
A
#
# COMPACT_ATOMS: atom_id res chain seq x y z
N PRO A 1 14.39 12.80 7.87
CA PRO A 1 13.60 11.80 7.11
C PRO A 1 13.63 12.13 5.61
N ALA A 2 13.67 11.13 4.74
CA ALA A 2 13.57 11.34 3.30
C ALA A 2 12.20 11.95 2.90
N PRO A 3 12.12 12.69 1.78
CA PRO A 3 10.84 13.07 1.19
C PRO A 3 10.05 11.82 0.79
N THR A 4 8.74 11.81 1.02
CA THR A 4 7.82 10.75 0.57
C THR A 4 6.39 11.28 0.53
N ILE A 5 5.55 10.71 -0.33
CA ILE A 5 4.09 10.96 -0.35
C ILE A 5 3.35 10.36 0.85
N ALA A 6 3.94 9.37 1.55
CA ALA A 6 3.34 8.69 2.70
C ALA A 6 3.85 9.30 4.02
N ASP A 7 3.35 10.48 4.34
CA ASP A 7 3.78 11.27 5.49
C ASP A 7 3.57 10.59 6.85
N GLY A 8 2.44 9.90 7.02
CA GLY A 8 2.12 9.08 8.19
C GLY A 8 3.09 7.93 8.48
N LEU A 9 3.93 7.54 7.51
CA LEU A 9 4.98 6.52 7.64
C LEU A 9 6.39 7.10 7.83
N ARG A 10 6.53 8.43 8.02
CA ARG A 10 7.81 9.11 8.20
C ARG A 10 8.45 9.11 9.61
N PRO A 11 7.91 8.51 10.69
CA PRO A 11 8.65 8.44 11.95
C PRO A 11 10.06 7.86 11.75
N SER A 12 11.07 8.52 12.32
CA SER A 12 12.47 8.09 12.19
C SER A 12 12.80 6.82 12.97
N CYS A 13 11.95 6.47 13.95
CA CYS A 13 12.03 5.26 14.73
C CYS A 13 10.62 4.81 15.13
N VAL A 14 10.46 3.49 15.31
CA VAL A 14 9.28 2.90 15.93
C VAL A 14 9.43 3.05 17.44
N GLY A 15 8.33 3.31 18.15
CA GLY A 15 8.35 3.36 19.62
C GLY A 15 8.68 2.00 20.24
N ASP A 16 9.24 2.01 21.45
CA ASP A 16 9.74 0.79 22.12
C ASP A 16 8.67 -0.28 22.30
N LEU A 17 7.47 0.09 22.75
CA LEU A 17 6.37 -0.86 22.99
C LEU A 17 5.86 -1.49 21.68
N PRO A 18 5.47 -0.73 20.64
CA PRO A 18 5.10 -1.32 19.35
C PRO A 18 6.22 -2.17 18.74
N PHE A 19 7.48 -1.76 18.87
CA PHE A 19 8.61 -2.52 18.36
C PHE A 19 8.78 -3.87 19.09
N ALA A 20 8.68 -3.88 20.42
CA ALA A 20 8.75 -5.11 21.20
C ALA A 20 7.66 -6.12 20.79
N VAL A 21 6.43 -5.66 20.55
CA VAL A 21 5.33 -6.50 20.07
C VAL A 21 5.59 -6.98 18.64
N ALA A 22 5.97 -6.08 17.73
CA ALA A 22 6.16 -6.39 16.32
C ALA A 22 7.31 -7.38 16.10
N ARG A 23 8.40 -7.26 16.85
CA ARG A 23 9.59 -8.12 16.76
C ARG A 23 9.23 -9.61 16.86
N ASP A 24 8.29 -9.96 17.73
CA ASP A 24 7.96 -11.35 18.03
C ASP A 24 6.71 -11.84 17.24
N ALA A 25 5.86 -10.91 16.78
CA ALA A 25 4.60 -11.23 16.09
C ALA A 25 4.68 -11.18 14.55
N VAL A 26 5.55 -10.33 13.98
CA VAL A 26 5.63 -10.11 12.53
C VAL A 26 6.47 -11.19 11.86
N ARG A 27 5.97 -11.73 10.74
CA ARG A 27 6.66 -12.78 9.95
C ARG A 27 7.60 -12.25 8.88
N GLY A 28 7.46 -10.98 8.50
CA GLY A 28 8.27 -10.36 7.46
C GLY A 28 7.86 -8.91 7.23
N VAL A 29 8.70 -8.20 6.48
CA VAL A 29 8.48 -6.80 6.10
C VAL A 29 8.59 -6.69 4.59
N VAL A 30 7.59 -6.08 3.96
CA VAL A 30 7.61 -5.75 2.54
C VAL A 30 7.95 -4.27 2.40
N ARG A 31 8.92 -3.95 1.54
CA ARG A 31 9.28 -2.57 1.20
C ARG A 31 8.54 -2.17 -0.07
N VAL A 32 8.02 -0.95 -0.07
CA VAL A 32 7.36 -0.31 -1.20
C VAL A 32 7.94 1.08 -1.39
N ASP A 33 7.89 1.58 -2.62
CA ASP A 33 8.27 2.94 -2.97
C ASP A 33 7.01 3.80 -3.18
N ASP A 34 7.21 5.11 -3.34
CA ASP A 34 6.14 6.08 -3.54
C ASP A 34 5.33 5.81 -4.82
N ASP A 35 5.96 5.27 -5.87
CA ASP A 35 5.28 4.93 -7.12
C ASP A 35 4.28 3.79 -6.88
N ALA A 36 4.70 2.71 -6.22
CA ALA A 36 3.81 1.61 -5.84
C ALA A 36 2.68 2.06 -4.90
N ILE A 37 2.96 2.99 -3.98
CA ILE A 37 1.93 3.59 -3.12
C ILE A 37 0.93 4.40 -3.95
N ALA A 38 1.39 5.18 -4.93
CA ALA A 38 0.53 5.98 -5.79
C ALA A 38 -0.37 5.10 -6.67
N ASP A 39 0.15 3.99 -7.19
CA ASP A 39 -0.64 3.03 -7.98
C ASP A 39 -1.70 2.33 -7.13
N ALA A 40 -1.35 1.90 -5.92
CA ALA A 40 -2.31 1.33 -4.97
C ALA A 40 -3.39 2.34 -4.57
N PHE A 41 -3.01 3.60 -4.34
CA PHE A 41 -3.95 4.68 -4.07
C PHE A 41 -4.94 4.87 -5.23
N ARG A 42 -4.47 4.89 -6.48
CA ARG A 42 -5.33 5.01 -7.67
C ARG A 42 -6.30 3.86 -7.78
N LEU A 43 -5.84 2.64 -7.54
CA LEU A 43 -6.68 1.45 -7.58
C LEU A 43 -7.79 1.52 -6.51
N LEU A 44 -7.44 1.90 -5.27
CA LEU A 44 -8.43 2.12 -4.20
C LEU A 44 -9.46 3.19 -4.58
N LEU A 45 -8.99 4.31 -5.10
CA LEU A 45 -9.84 5.46 -5.43
C LEU A 45 -10.74 5.20 -6.65
N LEU A 46 -10.17 4.67 -7.73
CA LEU A 46 -10.81 4.62 -9.04
C LEU A 46 -11.57 3.32 -9.26
N GLU A 47 -11.08 2.20 -8.74
CA GLU A 47 -11.74 0.90 -8.90
C GLU A 47 -12.63 0.58 -7.70
N LEU A 48 -12.09 0.67 -6.48
CA LEU A 48 -12.85 0.32 -5.27
C LEU A 48 -13.74 1.48 -4.76
N LYS A 49 -13.54 2.70 -5.27
CA LYS A 49 -14.22 3.93 -4.81
C LYS A 49 -14.02 4.21 -3.32
N VAL A 50 -12.89 3.77 -2.78
CA VAL A 50 -12.49 3.99 -1.39
C VAL A 50 -11.40 5.06 -1.37
N LEU A 51 -11.70 6.20 -0.74
CA LEU A 51 -10.70 7.24 -0.52
C LEU A 51 -9.85 6.88 0.70
N VAL A 52 -8.54 6.88 0.51
CA VAL A 52 -7.52 6.72 1.56
C VAL A 52 -6.50 7.84 1.47
N GLU A 53 -5.64 8.00 2.48
CA GLU A 53 -4.41 8.76 2.35
C GLU A 53 -3.28 7.86 1.79
N PRO A 54 -2.17 8.40 1.25
CA PRO A 54 -1.10 7.57 0.68
C PRO A 54 -0.52 6.54 1.68
N SER A 55 -0.34 6.94 2.95
CA SER A 55 0.09 6.01 4.02
C SER A 55 -0.88 4.84 4.21
N GLY A 56 -2.19 5.09 4.07
CA GLY A 56 -3.24 4.07 4.13
C GLY A 56 -3.27 3.12 2.94
N ALA A 57 -2.68 3.51 1.80
CA ALA A 57 -2.55 2.67 0.61
C ALA A 57 -1.32 1.73 0.65
N ALA A 58 -0.35 1.97 1.54
CA ALA A 58 0.92 1.24 1.56
C ALA A 58 0.75 -0.28 1.78
N GLY A 59 -0.24 -0.70 2.57
CA GLY A 59 -0.56 -2.11 2.77
C GLY A 59 -0.97 -2.81 1.47
N LEU A 60 -1.77 -2.14 0.64
CA LEU A 60 -2.19 -2.68 -0.66
C LEU A 60 -1.01 -2.71 -1.64
N ALA A 61 -0.18 -1.66 -1.68
CA ALA A 61 1.04 -1.64 -2.47
C ALA A 61 1.95 -2.85 -2.13
N GLY A 62 2.08 -3.17 -0.84
CA GLY A 62 2.83 -4.35 -0.40
C GLY A 62 2.23 -5.66 -0.88
N ALA A 63 0.90 -5.80 -0.80
CA ALA A 63 0.19 -6.99 -1.28
C ALA A 63 0.34 -7.19 -2.80
N LEU A 64 0.20 -6.12 -3.59
CA LEU A 64 0.39 -6.16 -5.04
C LEU A 64 1.83 -6.52 -5.41
N ARG A 65 2.82 -6.03 -4.66
CA ARG A 65 4.23 -6.40 -4.84
C ARG A 65 4.48 -7.89 -4.57
N LEU A 66 3.82 -8.47 -3.56
CA LEU A 66 3.91 -9.91 -3.29
C LEU A 66 3.30 -10.72 -4.43
N ALA A 67 2.15 -10.29 -4.96
CA ALA A 67 1.47 -10.96 -6.07
C ALA A 67 2.22 -10.85 -7.40
N GLY A 68 2.99 -9.78 -7.65
CA GLY A 68 3.81 -9.64 -8.88
C GLY A 68 5.27 -10.06 -8.71
N GLY A 69 5.63 -10.63 -7.57
CA GLY A 69 7.02 -10.82 -7.16
C GLY A 69 7.46 -12.29 -7.09
N PRO A 70 8.62 -12.57 -6.46
CA PRO A 70 9.12 -13.94 -6.25
C PRO A 70 8.19 -14.83 -5.41
N GLU A 71 7.22 -14.22 -4.72
CA GLU A 71 6.24 -14.90 -3.88
C GLU A 71 4.87 -15.02 -4.56
N ASP A 72 4.79 -14.77 -5.87
CA ASP A 72 3.55 -14.94 -6.63
C ASP A 72 3.02 -16.38 -6.47
N GLY A 73 1.69 -16.51 -6.36
CA GLY A 73 0.99 -17.76 -6.06
C GLY A 73 1.17 -18.30 -4.64
N ARG A 74 2.07 -17.74 -3.81
CA ARG A 74 2.27 -18.18 -2.41
C ARG A 74 1.06 -17.87 -1.54
N TYR A 75 0.45 -16.71 -1.76
CA TYR A 75 -0.68 -16.21 -0.97
C TYR A 75 -1.96 -16.18 -1.82
N ARG A 76 -2.88 -17.10 -1.55
CA ARG A 76 -4.16 -17.21 -2.28
C ARG A 76 -5.22 -16.19 -1.83
N THR A 77 -5.13 -15.70 -0.60
CA THR A 77 -6.08 -14.74 -0.04
C THR A 77 -5.32 -13.80 0.88
N VAL A 78 -5.44 -12.51 0.62
CA VAL A 78 -4.73 -11.45 1.36
C VAL A 78 -5.75 -10.46 1.90
N GLY A 79 -5.74 -10.23 3.21
CA GLY A 79 -6.47 -9.14 3.84
C GLY A 79 -5.56 -7.92 3.99
N VAL A 80 -6.05 -6.75 3.56
CA VAL A 80 -5.33 -5.48 3.69
C VAL A 80 -6.12 -4.55 4.60
N VAL A 81 -5.45 -3.97 5.60
CA VAL A 81 -6.04 -2.96 6.49
C VAL A 81 -5.76 -1.58 5.91
N LEU A 82 -6.82 -0.83 5.60
CA LEU A 82 -6.74 0.56 5.19
C LEU A 82 -6.77 1.45 6.44
N THR A 83 -5.64 2.09 6.76
CA THR A 83 -5.42 2.68 8.08
C THR A 83 -5.86 4.14 8.23
N GLY A 84 -6.04 4.86 7.12
CA GLY A 84 -6.31 6.30 7.16
C GLY A 84 -6.83 6.86 5.83
N GLY A 85 -7.53 8.00 5.93
CA GLY A 85 -8.18 8.69 4.81
C GLY A 85 -8.09 10.21 4.92
N ASN A 86 -7.21 10.74 5.78
CA ASN A 86 -7.08 12.16 5.99
C ASN A 86 -6.15 12.76 4.93
N VAL A 87 -6.73 13.11 3.78
CA VAL A 87 -5.99 13.54 2.59
C VAL A 87 -6.55 14.84 2.04
N GLU A 88 -5.67 15.77 1.67
CA GLU A 88 -6.07 17.03 1.04
C GLU A 88 -6.52 16.82 -0.41
N ALA A 89 -7.55 17.55 -0.84
CA ALA A 89 -8.08 17.46 -2.19
C ALA A 89 -7.02 17.70 -3.29
N GLU A 90 -6.05 18.58 -3.04
CA GLU A 90 -4.94 18.83 -3.96
C GLU A 90 -4.04 17.61 -4.13
N LEU A 91 -3.75 16.88 -3.05
CA LEU A 91 -2.98 15.65 -3.09
C LEU A 91 -3.74 14.55 -3.85
N VAL A 92 -5.05 14.44 -3.61
CA VAL A 92 -5.92 13.53 -4.36
C VAL A 92 -5.89 13.84 -5.86
N ALA A 93 -6.09 15.11 -6.23
CA ALA A 93 -6.09 15.53 -7.63
C ALA A 93 -4.74 15.24 -8.30
N ARG A 94 -3.63 15.51 -7.61
CA ARG A 94 -2.27 15.23 -8.09
C ARG A 94 -2.05 13.72 -8.31
N LEU A 95 -2.50 12.88 -7.40
CA LEU A 95 -2.29 11.43 -7.49
C LEU A 95 -3.24 10.76 -8.47
N ALA A 96 -4.48 11.23 -8.60
CA ALA A 96 -5.50 10.62 -9.44
C ALA A 96 -5.18 10.67 -10.95
N GLY A 97 -4.34 11.61 -11.40
CA GLY A 97 -4.05 11.82 -12.83
C GLY A 97 -3.09 10.83 -13.50
N GLY A 98 -2.62 9.80 -12.80
CA GLY A 98 -1.68 8.81 -13.34
C GLY A 98 -2.36 7.55 -13.92
N PRO A 99 -1.61 6.69 -14.63
CA PRO A 99 -2.13 5.41 -15.10
C PRO A 99 -2.56 4.53 -13.91
N VAL A 100 -3.62 3.75 -14.09
CA VAL A 100 -4.11 2.80 -13.08
C VAL A 100 -3.61 1.41 -13.45
N ALA A 101 -3.11 0.67 -12.47
CA ALA A 101 -2.77 -0.73 -12.66
C ALA A 101 -4.03 -1.53 -13.04
N ASP A 102 -3.95 -2.28 -14.14
CA ASP A 102 -5.07 -3.05 -14.67
C ASP A 102 -5.32 -4.31 -13.82
N LEU A 103 -6.40 -4.27 -13.03
CA LEU A 103 -6.86 -5.40 -12.22
C LEU A 103 -7.20 -6.64 -13.07
N ALA A 104 -7.67 -6.47 -14.32
CA ALA A 104 -8.06 -7.59 -15.17
C ALA A 104 -6.84 -8.42 -15.64
N ARG A 105 -5.64 -7.82 -15.68
CA ARG A 105 -4.39 -8.56 -15.90
C ARG A 105 -4.00 -9.46 -14.73
N MET A 106 -4.51 -9.19 -13.53
CA MET A 106 -4.23 -9.96 -12.32
C MET A 106 -5.24 -11.08 -12.08
N GLU A 107 -6.43 -11.01 -12.68
CA GLU A 107 -7.44 -12.09 -12.62
C GLU A 107 -7.01 -13.36 -13.40
N GLY A 108 -6.11 -13.23 -14.38
CA GLY A 108 -5.59 -14.34 -15.18
C GLY A 108 -4.61 -15.30 -14.47
N VAL A 109 -4.25 -15.02 -13.21
CA VAL A 109 -3.35 -15.86 -12.39
C VAL A 109 -4.14 -16.79 -11.45
N ALA A 110 -5.47 -16.65 -11.40
CA ALA A 110 -6.35 -17.42 -10.52
C ALA A 110 -7.12 -18.57 -11.22
N ALA A 111 -6.73 -18.96 -12.44
CA ALA A 111 -7.31 -20.11 -13.17
C ALA A 111 -6.37 -21.32 -13.19
#